data_AF-H3DEI3-F1
#
_entry.id   AF-H3DEI3-F1
#
_cell.length_a   1.000
_cell.length_b   1.000
_cell.length_c   1.000
_cell.angle_alpha   90.00
_cell.angle_beta   90.00
_cell.angle_gamma   90.00
#
_symmetry.space_group_name_H-M   'P 1'
#
loop_
_entity.id
_entity.type
_entity.pdbx_description
1 polymer ?
#
loop_
_entity_poly.entity_id
_entity_poly.type
_entity_poly.pdbx_seq_one_letter_code
_entity_poly.pdbx_strand_id
1 'polypeptide(L)'
;LRDDEAQELKYKPGGRLDMSHGFLHHIRRNQIARDDYDKEVKQAKELQRRRHTTTPRRPRRPDIQVYHPRSRHGSEPGGTAEAEEWNESGSSTEAETQAVELFWLDYQADSGDITSFIVHKGDNPEKIVERVAENNALDSAMRAALEARIQKEIDKRLKKR
;
A
#
# COMPACT_ATOMS: atom_id res chain seq x y z
N LEU A 1 46.79 -2.45 -27.21
CA LEU A 1 45.84 -3.29 -27.97
C LEU A 1 46.21 -4.75 -27.75
N ARG A 2 45.70 -5.32 -26.67
CA ARG A 2 45.54 -6.77 -26.50
C ARG A 2 44.13 -6.93 -25.96
N ASP A 3 43.24 -7.30 -26.85
CA ASP A 3 41.83 -7.53 -26.58
C ASP A 3 41.69 -8.94 -25.97
N ASP A 4 42.03 -9.05 -24.69
CA ASP A 4 41.82 -10.24 -23.87
C ASP A 4 40.66 -9.95 -22.91
N GLU A 5 39.43 -10.13 -23.37
CA GLU A 5 38.27 -10.57 -22.58
C GLU A 5 37.03 -10.50 -23.48
N ALA A 6 37.01 -11.38 -24.48
CA ALA A 6 35.75 -11.88 -25.01
C ALA A 6 35.05 -12.61 -23.85
N GLN A 7 34.27 -11.88 -23.06
CA GLN A 7 33.33 -12.45 -22.11
C GLN A 7 32.36 -13.29 -22.91
N GLU A 8 32.71 -14.57 -23.04
CA GLU A 8 31.88 -15.65 -23.53
C GLU A 8 30.67 -15.72 -22.59
N LEU A 9 29.66 -14.88 -22.83
CA LEU A 9 28.33 -15.01 -22.27
C LEU A 9 27.66 -16.23 -22.92
N LYS A 10 28.24 -17.41 -22.63
CA LYS A 10 27.59 -18.70 -22.75
C LYS A 10 26.44 -18.68 -21.76
N TYR A 11 25.25 -18.29 -22.21
CA TYR A 11 24.03 -18.58 -21.49
C TYR A 11 24.02 -20.08 -21.19
N LYS A 12 24.25 -20.45 -19.92
CA LYS A 12 24.27 -21.87 -19.54
C LYS A 12 22.87 -22.43 -19.78
N PRO A 13 22.73 -23.53 -20.54
CA PRO A 13 21.43 -24.14 -20.77
C PRO A 13 20.98 -24.78 -19.46
N GLY A 14 20.02 -24.14 -18.83
CA GLY A 14 19.48 -24.50 -17.53
C GLY A 14 19.03 -23.23 -16.85
N GLY A 15 17.72 -22.95 -16.87
CA GLY A 15 17.10 -21.73 -16.35
C GLY A 15 17.23 -21.51 -14.83
N ARG A 16 18.25 -22.09 -14.20
CA ARG A 16 18.60 -21.88 -12.82
C ARG A 16 19.43 -20.61 -12.72
N LEU A 17 18.95 -19.67 -11.91
CA LEU A 17 19.62 -18.41 -11.64
C LEU A 17 21.04 -18.67 -11.10
N ASP A 18 22.01 -17.92 -11.61
CA ASP A 18 23.36 -17.91 -11.06
C ASP A 18 23.36 -17.21 -9.70
N MET A 19 23.63 -17.99 -8.65
CA MET A 19 23.63 -17.49 -7.28
C MET A 19 24.90 -16.70 -6.93
N SER A 20 25.94 -16.76 -7.76
CA SER A 20 27.18 -15.98 -7.61
C SER A 20 27.12 -14.63 -8.33
N HIS A 21 26.01 -14.34 -9.02
CA HIS A 21 25.84 -13.12 -9.78
C HIS A 21 25.48 -11.92 -8.87
N GLY A 22 25.99 -10.74 -9.22
CA GLY A 22 25.81 -9.50 -8.44
C GLY A 22 24.34 -9.13 -8.19
N PHE A 23 23.43 -9.53 -9.08
CA PHE A 23 21.99 -9.36 -8.91
C PHE A 23 21.45 -10.03 -7.64
N LEU A 24 21.83 -11.30 -7.37
CA LEU A 24 21.36 -11.98 -6.16
C LEU A 24 21.97 -11.37 -4.89
N HIS A 25 23.22 -10.89 -4.97
CA HIS A 25 23.83 -10.16 -3.88
C HIS A 25 23.07 -8.87 -3.55
N HIS A 26 22.52 -8.17 -4.55
CA HIS A 26 21.63 -7.02 -4.32
C HIS A 26 20.32 -7.41 -3.65
N ILE A 27 19.67 -8.49 -4.10
CA ILE A 27 18.44 -9.00 -3.47
C ILE A 27 18.69 -9.32 -2.00
N ARG A 28 19.76 -10.07 -1.70
CA ARG A 28 20.12 -10.42 -0.32
C ARG A 28 20.37 -9.18 0.53
N ARG A 29 21.14 -8.21 0.02
CA ARG A 29 21.40 -6.94 0.72
C ARG A 29 20.12 -6.15 0.96
N ASN A 30 19.21 -6.11 0.00
CA ASN A 30 17.93 -5.40 0.16
C ASN A 30 17.01 -6.09 1.17
N GLN A 31 17.03 -7.43 1.23
CA GLN A 31 16.29 -8.18 2.25
C GLN A 31 16.80 -7.87 3.66
N ILE A 32 18.12 -7.86 3.85
CA ILE A 32 18.74 -7.48 5.13
C ILE A 32 18.34 -6.06 5.51
N ALA A 33 18.43 -5.10 4.58
CA ALA A 33 18.05 -3.72 4.84
C ALA A 33 16.57 -3.57 5.23
N ARG A 34 15.67 -4.35 4.61
CA ARG A 34 14.25 -4.40 5.00
C ARG A 34 14.06 -4.96 6.41
N ASP A 35 14.70 -6.08 6.70
CA ASP A 35 14.59 -6.75 7.99
C ASP A 35 15.15 -5.87 9.13
N ASP A 36 16.27 -5.18 8.88
CA ASP A 36 16.87 -4.23 9.83
C ASP A 36 15.96 -3.03 10.08
N TYR A 37 15.39 -2.44 9.02
CA TYR A 37 14.41 -1.36 9.15
C TYR A 37 13.17 -1.79 9.96
N ASP A 38 12.60 -2.95 9.65
CA ASP A 38 11.43 -3.49 10.36
C ASP A 38 11.74 -3.74 11.84
N LYS A 39 12.95 -4.22 12.14
CA LYS A 39 13.43 -4.43 13.50
C LYS A 39 13.56 -3.10 14.24
N GLU A 40 14.14 -2.08 13.63
CA GLU A 40 14.28 -0.74 14.22
C GLU A 40 12.91 -0.09 14.46
N VAL A 41 11.98 -0.17 13.51
CA VAL A 41 10.62 0.36 13.65
C VAL A 41 9.87 -0.33 14.79
N LYS A 42 9.98 -1.66 14.90
CA LYS A 42 9.39 -2.41 16.03
C LYS A 42 10.00 -1.98 17.36
N GLN A 43 11.32 -1.83 17.44
CA GLN A 43 12.00 -1.37 18.65
C GLN A 43 11.60 0.07 19.03
N ALA A 44 11.53 0.98 18.07
CA ALA A 44 11.11 2.35 18.30
C ALA A 44 9.66 2.42 18.83
N LYS A 45 8.74 1.66 18.22
CA LYS A 45 7.35 1.53 18.71
C LYS A 45 7.30 0.93 20.12
N GLU A 46 8.10 -0.09 20.40
CA GLU A 46 8.15 -0.71 21.73
C GLU A 46 8.73 0.24 22.77
N LEU A 47 9.81 0.97 22.47
CA LEU A 47 10.39 1.98 23.37
C LEU A 47 9.39 3.13 23.65
N GLN A 48 8.60 3.53 22.66
CA GLN A 48 7.50 4.48 22.84
C GLN A 48 6.41 3.91 23.76
N ARG A 49 6.00 2.65 23.58
CA ARG A 49 5.04 1.97 24.47
C ARG A 49 5.57 1.79 25.89
N ARG A 50 6.85 1.44 26.05
CA ARG A 50 7.51 1.23 27.34
C ARG A 50 7.63 2.51 28.17
N ARG A 51 7.52 3.69 27.56
CA ARG A 51 7.60 4.98 28.23
C ARG A 51 6.28 5.47 28.86
N HIS A 52 5.15 4.77 28.68
CA HIS A 52 3.85 5.25 29.17
C HIS A 52 3.23 4.52 30.38
N THR A 53 3.88 3.51 30.95
CA THR A 53 3.45 2.98 32.26
C THR A 53 4.63 2.57 33.13
N THR A 54 5.05 3.43 34.04
CA THR A 54 5.62 2.97 35.31
C THR A 54 4.49 2.26 36.06
N THR A 55 4.43 0.94 35.96
CA THR A 55 3.54 0.14 36.82
C THR A 55 3.73 0.60 38.27
N PRO A 56 2.66 1.02 38.98
CA PRO A 56 2.81 1.50 40.34
C PRO A 56 3.45 0.42 41.21
N ARG A 57 4.51 0.79 41.91
CA ARG A 57 5.35 -0.07 42.78
C ARG A 57 4.66 -0.47 44.09
N ARG A 58 3.32 -0.45 44.13
CA ARG A 58 2.54 -0.86 45.30
C ARG A 58 2.13 -2.32 45.12
N PRO A 59 2.34 -3.20 46.10
CA PRO A 59 1.69 -4.51 46.07
C PRO A 59 0.18 -4.27 46.00
N ARG A 60 -0.48 -4.85 44.98
CA ARG A 60 -1.94 -4.89 44.96
C ARG A 60 -2.35 -5.65 46.22
N ARG A 61 -3.22 -5.03 47.03
CA ARG A 61 -3.80 -5.70 48.21
C ARG A 61 -4.28 -7.09 47.80
N PRO A 62 -4.06 -8.14 48.62
CA PRO A 62 -4.59 -9.44 48.30
C PRO A 62 -6.11 -9.33 48.13
N ASP A 63 -6.63 -9.91 47.06
CA ASP A 63 -8.06 -10.17 46.88
C ASP A 63 -8.46 -11.19 47.95
N ILE A 64 -8.70 -10.72 49.17
CA ILE A 64 -9.46 -11.49 50.14
C ILE A 64 -10.81 -11.71 49.46
N GLN A 65 -11.09 -12.95 49.05
CA GLN A 65 -12.41 -13.32 48.57
C GLN A 65 -13.36 -13.30 49.76
N VAL A 66 -13.99 -12.16 50.00
CA VAL A 66 -14.94 -11.92 51.10
C VAL A 66 -16.24 -12.71 50.91
N TYR A 67 -16.44 -13.30 49.74
CA TYR A 67 -17.66 -14.05 49.41
C TYR A 67 -17.34 -15.46 48.92
N HIS A 68 -18.01 -16.46 49.50
CA HIS A 68 -17.96 -17.85 49.05
C HIS A 68 -19.38 -18.28 48.70
N PRO A 69 -19.78 -18.26 47.42
CA PRO A 69 -21.08 -18.76 47.02
C PRO A 69 -21.18 -20.25 47.32
N ARG A 70 -22.36 -20.67 47.79
CA ARG A 70 -22.63 -22.06 48.16
C ARG A 70 -22.67 -22.94 46.89
N SER A 71 -21.65 -23.78 46.73
CA SER A 71 -21.58 -24.76 45.64
C SER A 71 -22.79 -25.70 45.67
N ARG A 72 -23.56 -25.75 44.58
CA ARG A 72 -24.52 -26.83 44.31
C ARG A 72 -23.87 -27.76 43.29
N HIS A 73 -23.52 -28.95 43.75
CA HIS A 73 -22.98 -30.04 42.95
C HIS A 73 -24.03 -30.52 41.94
N GLY A 74 -23.62 -30.76 40.69
CA GLY A 74 -24.47 -31.37 39.66
C GLY A 74 -23.89 -31.36 38.25
N SER A 75 -22.83 -32.15 38.04
CA SER A 75 -22.59 -33.02 36.86
C SER A 75 -22.41 -32.42 35.45
N GLU A 76 -21.24 -32.69 34.86
CA GLU A 76 -20.80 -32.53 33.46
C GLU A 76 -21.57 -33.44 32.45
N PRO A 77 -21.23 -33.57 31.12
CA PRO A 77 -20.25 -32.86 30.25
C PRO A 77 -20.73 -32.50 28.80
N GLY A 78 -19.89 -31.75 28.07
CA GLY A 78 -19.87 -31.60 26.59
C GLY A 78 -20.50 -30.30 26.09
N GLY A 79 -19.93 -29.47 25.23
CA GLY A 79 -18.81 -29.51 24.29
C GLY A 79 -19.15 -28.48 23.19
N THR A 80 -18.15 -27.92 22.49
CA THR A 80 -18.22 -26.89 21.40
C THR A 80 -18.73 -25.50 21.83
N ALA A 81 -17.89 -24.45 21.92
CA ALA A 81 -17.12 -23.75 20.88
C ALA A 81 -18.01 -23.07 19.82
N GLU A 82 -17.48 -22.02 19.20
CA GLU A 82 -18.09 -21.07 18.24
C GLU A 82 -18.71 -19.81 18.94
N ALA A 83 -17.91 -18.85 19.37
CA ALA A 83 -17.41 -17.74 18.53
C ALA A 83 -18.53 -16.79 18.07
N GLU A 84 -18.84 -15.84 18.95
CA GLU A 84 -19.15 -14.43 18.68
C GLU A 84 -19.64 -14.11 17.27
N GLU A 85 -20.95 -13.97 17.18
CA GLU A 85 -21.70 -13.31 16.13
C GLU A 85 -21.04 -11.96 15.78
N TRP A 86 -20.45 -11.94 14.59
CA TRP A 86 -19.95 -10.75 13.92
C TRP A 86 -21.01 -9.65 13.98
N ASN A 87 -20.71 -8.57 14.72
CA ASN A 87 -21.40 -7.31 14.52
C ASN A 87 -21.04 -6.79 13.12
N GLU A 88 -21.92 -7.06 12.15
CA GLU A 88 -22.07 -6.25 10.95
C GLU A 88 -22.45 -4.82 11.38
N SER A 89 -21.45 -4.01 11.71
CA SER A 89 -21.59 -2.56 11.71
C SER A 89 -21.33 -2.05 10.29
N GLY A 90 -22.34 -2.21 9.44
CA GLY A 90 -22.54 -1.37 8.28
C GLY A 90 -22.89 0.04 8.75
N SER A 91 -21.99 1.00 8.53
CA SER A 91 -22.26 2.42 8.71
C SER A 91 -22.08 3.14 7.38
N SER A 92 -23.12 3.09 6.56
CA SER A 92 -23.39 4.06 5.50
C SER A 92 -23.86 5.36 6.12
N THR A 93 -23.19 6.48 5.84
CA THR A 93 -23.78 7.74 5.36
C THR A 93 -22.74 8.85 5.42
N GLU A 94 -21.97 8.99 4.35
CA GLU A 94 -21.68 10.31 3.81
C GLU A 94 -21.98 10.24 2.32
N ALA A 95 -22.84 11.14 1.86
CA ALA A 95 -23.16 11.31 0.45
C ALA A 95 -21.93 11.91 -0.24
N GLU A 96 -20.90 11.09 -0.37
CA GLU A 96 -19.71 11.42 -1.08
C GLU A 96 -19.95 11.00 -2.51
N THR A 97 -20.24 11.98 -3.38
CA THR A 97 -19.91 11.89 -4.81
C THR A 97 -18.39 11.83 -4.98
N GLN A 98 -17.69 11.05 -4.15
CA GLN A 98 -16.24 10.89 -4.11
C GLN A 98 -15.85 10.36 -5.47
N ALA A 99 -15.29 11.27 -6.24
CA ALA A 99 -14.86 11.04 -7.59
C ALA A 99 -13.79 9.95 -7.50
N VAL A 100 -14.16 8.71 -7.85
CA VAL A 100 -13.23 7.58 -7.71
C VAL A 100 -12.05 7.85 -8.62
N GLU A 101 -10.85 8.01 -8.04
CA GLU A 101 -9.62 8.24 -8.81
C GLU A 101 -9.46 7.13 -9.87
N LEU A 102 -9.25 7.56 -11.11
CA LEU A 102 -9.01 6.67 -12.24
C LEU A 102 -7.51 6.57 -12.52
N PHE A 103 -6.82 7.70 -12.66
CA PHE A 103 -5.40 7.74 -12.98
C PHE A 103 -4.72 9.10 -12.81
N TRP A 104 -3.40 9.07 -12.76
CA TRP A 104 -2.53 10.23 -12.91
C TRP A 104 -2.20 10.48 -14.39
N LEU A 105 -2.50 11.68 -14.87
CA LEU A 105 -2.13 12.18 -16.18
C LEU A 105 -0.86 13.01 -16.04
N ASP A 106 0.25 12.47 -16.54
CA ASP A 106 1.51 13.22 -16.67
C ASP A 106 1.64 13.71 -18.11
N TYR A 107 1.82 15.02 -18.28
CA TYR A 107 2.09 15.65 -19.56
C TYR A 107 3.47 16.29 -19.53
N GLN A 108 4.33 15.89 -20.47
CA GLN A 108 5.65 16.47 -20.65
C GLN A 108 5.63 17.45 -21.83
N ALA A 109 5.96 18.71 -21.57
CA ALA A 109 6.11 19.73 -22.59
C ALA A 109 7.44 19.60 -23.33
N ASP A 110 7.56 20.32 -24.45
CA ASP A 110 8.81 20.42 -25.22
C ASP A 110 9.94 21.10 -24.43
N SER A 111 9.60 21.89 -23.41
CA SER A 111 10.55 22.47 -22.45
C SER A 111 11.16 21.41 -21.51
N GLY A 112 10.59 20.21 -21.46
CA GLY A 112 10.94 19.16 -20.52
C GLY A 112 10.16 19.24 -19.20
N ASP A 113 9.33 20.27 -19.02
CA ASP A 113 8.50 20.42 -17.82
C ASP A 113 7.38 19.38 -17.79
N ILE A 114 7.18 18.76 -16.63
CA ILE A 114 6.15 17.73 -16.42
C ILE A 114 5.03 18.33 -15.57
N THR A 115 3.81 18.25 -16.08
CA THR A 115 2.59 18.65 -15.38
C THR A 115 1.73 17.42 -15.08
N SER A 116 1.37 17.23 -13.82
CA SER A 116 0.66 16.05 -13.33
C SER A 116 -0.74 16.40 -12.83
N PHE A 117 -1.76 15.64 -13.25
CA PHE A 117 -3.16 15.84 -12.87
C PHE A 117 -3.81 14.53 -12.43
N ILE A 118 -4.55 14.55 -11.33
CA ILE A 118 -5.38 13.42 -10.91
C ILE A 118 -6.71 13.48 -11.67
N VAL A 119 -7.04 12.41 -12.39
CA VAL A 119 -8.29 12.25 -13.12
C VAL A 119 -9.22 11.33 -12.34
N HIS A 120 -10.44 11.80 -12.09
CA HIS A 120 -11.46 11.08 -11.34
C HIS A 120 -12.61 10.59 -12.23
N LYS A 121 -13.43 9.69 -11.68
CA LYS A 121 -14.64 9.18 -12.33
C LYS A 121 -15.68 10.29 -12.47
N GLY A 122 -16.01 10.63 -13.72
CA GLY A 122 -16.99 11.67 -14.05
C GLY A 122 -16.37 13.02 -14.40
N ASP A 123 -15.04 13.15 -14.40
CA ASP A 123 -14.38 14.37 -14.87
C ASP A 123 -14.58 14.55 -16.39
N ASN A 124 -14.83 15.79 -16.80
CA ASN A 124 -14.96 16.15 -18.20
C ASN A 124 -13.56 16.26 -18.84
N PRO A 125 -13.28 15.56 -19.97
CA PRO A 125 -11.97 15.60 -20.62
C PRO A 125 -11.59 17.01 -21.08
N GLU A 126 -12.56 17.79 -21.56
CA GLU A 126 -12.36 19.18 -22.00
C GLU A 126 -11.75 20.06 -20.89
N LYS A 127 -12.28 19.96 -19.66
CA LYS A 127 -11.80 20.74 -18.50
C LYS A 127 -10.40 20.32 -18.08
N ILE A 128 -10.05 19.04 -18.23
CA ILE A 128 -8.71 18.54 -17.93
C ILE A 128 -7.73 19.10 -18.96
N VAL A 129 -8.09 19.07 -20.25
CA VAL A 129 -7.26 19.63 -21.32
C VAL A 129 -7.07 21.13 -21.17
N GLU A 130 -8.11 21.87 -20.76
CA GLU A 130 -8.01 23.30 -20.49
C GLU A 130 -6.97 23.59 -19.41
N ARG A 131 -7.01 22.86 -18.27
CA ARG A 131 -6.00 22.98 -17.20
C ARG A 131 -4.59 22.62 -17.66
N VAL A 132 -4.45 21.62 -18.53
CA VAL A 132 -3.15 21.27 -19.12
C VAL A 132 -2.69 22.39 -20.05
N ALA A 133 -3.59 22.98 -20.83
CA ALA A 133 -3.29 24.05 -21.79
C ALA A 133 -3.01 25.41 -21.15
N GLU A 134 -3.49 25.66 -19.92
CA GLU A 134 -3.09 26.83 -19.14
C GLU A 134 -1.62 26.75 -18.71
N ASN A 135 -1.16 25.55 -18.38
CA ASN A 135 0.20 25.30 -17.91
C ASN A 135 1.19 24.97 -19.03
N ASN A 136 0.69 24.60 -20.21
CA ASN A 136 1.50 24.19 -21.37
C ASN A 136 0.99 24.90 -22.62
N ALA A 137 1.88 25.42 -23.46
CA ALA A 137 1.51 26.06 -24.72
C ALA A 137 1.00 25.02 -25.75
N LEU A 138 -0.27 24.63 -25.65
CA LEU A 138 -0.92 23.65 -26.53
C LEU A 138 -1.70 24.32 -27.66
N ASP A 139 -1.39 23.94 -28.90
CA ASP A 139 -2.16 24.32 -30.08
C ASP A 139 -3.52 23.59 -30.14
N SER A 140 -4.48 24.14 -30.89
CA SER A 140 -5.85 23.63 -31.00
C SER A 140 -5.91 22.16 -31.42
N ALA A 141 -5.01 21.74 -32.32
CA ALA A 141 -4.94 20.35 -32.77
C ALA A 141 -4.47 19.41 -31.65
N MET A 142 -3.50 19.84 -30.83
CA MET A 142 -2.99 19.06 -29.70
C MET A 142 -4.04 18.93 -28.59
N ARG A 143 -4.80 19.99 -28.33
CA ARG A 143 -5.91 19.97 -27.37
C ARG A 143 -6.94 18.90 -27.74
N ALA A 144 -7.40 18.89 -29.00
CA ALA A 144 -8.35 17.90 -29.48
C ALA A 144 -7.79 16.46 -29.42
N ALA A 145 -6.51 16.28 -29.75
CA ALA A 145 -5.86 14.98 -29.66
C ALA A 145 -5.75 14.48 -28.21
N LEU A 146 -5.39 15.37 -27.28
CA LEU A 146 -5.28 15.06 -25.86
C LEU A 146 -6.65 14.72 -25.26
N GLU A 147 -7.69 15.48 -25.62
CA GLU A 147 -9.07 15.23 -25.21
C GLU A 147 -9.53 13.83 -25.62
N ALA A 148 -9.37 13.50 -26.91
CA ALA A 148 -9.73 12.18 -27.43
C ALA A 148 -8.94 11.05 -26.75
N ARG A 149 -7.69 11.32 -26.36
CA ARG A 149 -6.85 10.35 -25.64
C ARG A 149 -7.32 10.13 -24.21
N ILE A 150 -7.62 11.22 -23.48
CA ILE A 150 -8.13 11.17 -22.11
C ILE A 150 -9.47 10.44 -22.08
N GLN A 151 -10.40 10.77 -22.98
CA GLN A 151 -11.70 10.12 -23.07
C GLN A 151 -11.58 8.61 -23.27
N LYS A 152 -10.72 8.17 -24.21
CA LYS A 152 -10.47 6.74 -24.45
C LYS A 152 -9.90 6.04 -23.22
N GLU A 153 -9.02 6.68 -22.47
CA GLU A 153 -8.42 6.08 -21.28
C GLU A 153 -9.40 6.03 -20.10
N ILE A 154 -10.26 7.04 -19.95
CA ILE A 154 -11.39 7.03 -19.01
C ILE A 154 -12.31 5.84 -19.34
N ASP A 155 -12.81 5.73 -20.57
CA ASP A 155 -13.73 4.67 -20.98
C ASP A 155 -13.14 3.27 -20.78
N LYS A 156 -11.84 3.11 -21.08
CA LYS A 156 -11.10 1.85 -20.89
C LYS A 156 -11.00 1.45 -19.43
N ARG A 157 -10.80 2.41 -18.52
CA ARG A 157 -10.74 2.16 -17.07
C ARG A 157 -12.12 2.00 -16.44
N LEU A 158 -13.15 2.62 -17.01
CA LEU A 158 -14.55 2.41 -16.61
C LEU A 158 -15.06 1.00 -16.95
N LYS A 159 -14.70 0.44 -18.11
CA LYS A 159 -15.14 -0.90 -18.53
C LYS A 159 -14.48 -2.07 -17.79
N LYS A 160 -13.39 -1.81 -17.05
CA LYS A 160 -12.60 -2.85 -16.36
C LYS A 160 -12.98 -3.04 -14.88
N ARG A 161 -13.91 -2.25 -14.35
CA ARG A 161 -14.49 -2.41 -13.00
C ARG A 161 -15.89 -2.97 -13.10
#